data_AF-T0YGT8-F1
#
_entry.id   AF-T0YGT8-F1
#
_cell.length_a   1.000
_cell.length_b   1.000
_cell.length_c   1.000
_cell.angle_alpha   90.00
_cell.angle_beta   90.00
_cell.angle_gamma   90.00
#
_symmetry.space_group_name_H-M   'P 1'
#
loop_
_entity.id
_entity.type
_entity.pdbx_description
1 polymer ?
#
loop_
_entity_poly.entity_id
_entity_poly.type
_entity_poly.pdbx_seq_one_letter_code
_entity_poly.pdbx_strand_id
1 'polypeptide(L)' 'QRAKVESLRRFKDDVREVAQGYECGIDLGAYQDFAEGDILECYVVQQRNR' A
#
# COMPACT_ATOMS: atom_id res chain seq x y z
N GLN A 1 -4.79 -8.80 -9.53
CA GLN A 1 -4.20 -7.56 -10.07
C GLN A 1 -2.92 -7.24 -9.30
N ARG A 2 -1.89 -6.63 -9.90
CA ARG A 2 -0.74 -6.06 -9.16
C ARG A 2 -0.74 -4.55 -9.36
N ALA A 3 -0.63 -3.80 -8.27
CA ALA A 3 -0.50 -2.36 -8.28
C ALA A 3 0.72 -1.95 -7.45
N LYS A 4 1.29 -0.80 -7.79
CA LYS A 4 2.37 -0.19 -7.01
C LYS A 4 1.75 0.79 -6.04
N VAL A 5 2.24 0.80 -4.80
CA VAL A 5 1.86 1.83 -3.83
C VAL A 5 2.43 3.17 -4.30
N GLU A 6 1.55 4.12 -4.57
CA GLU A 6 1.89 5.49 -4.97
C GLU A 6 2.13 6.37 -3.75
N SER A 7 1.26 6.29 -2.74
CA SER A 7 1.47 6.97 -1.46
C SER A 7 0.91 6.17 -0.29
N LEU A 8 1.51 6.38 0.88
CA LEU A 8 1.07 5.85 2.16
C LEU A 8 0.99 7.02 3.15
N ARG A 9 -0.19 7.22 3.73
CA ARG A 9 -0.45 8.33 4.65
C ARG A 9 -1.00 7.82 5.97
N ARG A 10 -0.59 8.44 7.08
CA ARG A 10 -1.33 8.40 8.34
C ARG A 10 -1.93 9.76 8.61
N PHE A 11 -3.25 9.82 8.68
CA PHE A 11 -3.99 11.08 8.79
C PHE A 11 -3.65 12.03 7.63
N LYS A 12 -2.84 13.06 7.87
CA LYS A 12 -2.43 14.05 6.86
C LYS A 12 -0.95 13.95 6.48
N ASP A 13 -0.22 13.05 7.12
CA ASP A 13 1.24 12.96 6.98
C ASP A 13 1.61 11.80 6.06
N ASP A 14 2.49 12.07 5.10
CA ASP A 14 3.12 11.06 4.25
C ASP A 14 4.14 10.26 5.07
N VAL A 15 4.01 8.95 5.06
CA VAL A 15 4.85 8.03 5.83
C VAL A 15 5.44 6.95 4.94
N ARG A 16 6.58 6.39 5.37
CA ARG A 16 7.22 5.27 4.66
C ARG A 16 6.71 3.91 5.10
N GLU A 17 6.23 3.82 6.33
CA GLU A 17 5.77 2.58 6.95
C GLU A 17 4.70 2.86 8.00
N VAL A 18 3.83 1.87 8.22
CA VAL A 18 2.79 1.90 9.25
C VAL A 18 2.87 0.60 10.04
N ALA A 19 2.88 0.70 11.36
CA ALA A 19 2.88 -0.46 12.23
C ALA A 19 1.54 -1.22 12.15
N GLN A 20 1.57 -2.51 12.46
CA GLN A 20 0.37 -3.34 12.46
C GLN A 20 -0.69 -2.82 13.46
N GLY A 21 -1.96 -2.94 13.09
CA GLY A 21 -3.10 -2.55 13.94
C GLY A 21 -3.45 -1.06 13.88
N TYR A 22 -2.73 -0.30 13.05
CA TYR A 22 -2.97 1.12 12.83
C TYR A 22 -3.66 1.38 11.50
N GLU A 23 -4.62 2.30 11.51
CA GLU A 23 -5.28 2.77 10.29
C GLU A 23 -4.32 3.57 9.41
N CYS A 24 -4.41 3.38 8.09
CA CYS A 24 -3.64 4.13 7.11
C CYS A 24 -4.43 4.34 5.83
N GLY A 25 -4.11 5.41 5.10
CA GLY A 25 -4.57 5.62 3.74
C GLY A 25 -3.51 5.13 2.75
N ILE A 26 -3.93 4.34 1.77
CA ILE A 26 -3.07 3.83 0.69
C ILE A 26 -3.62 4.35 -0.63
N ASP A 27 -2.73 4.87 -1.46
CA ASP A 27 -3.05 5.22 -2.84
C ASP A 27 -2.33 4.24 -3.79
N LEU A 28 -3.08 3.60 -4.68
CA LEU A 28 -2.55 2.70 -5.72
C LEU A 28 -2.62 3.34 -7.12
N GLY A 29 -2.79 4.66 -7.18
CA GLY A 29 -2.77 5.47 -8.39
C GLY A 29 -3.98 5.22 -9.27
N ALA A 30 -3.76 4.59 -10.42
CA ALA A 30 -4.82 4.31 -11.39
C ALA A 30 -5.80 3.21 -10.94
N TYR A 31 -5.52 2.52 -9.84
CA TYR A 31 -6.41 1.48 -9.31
C TYR A 31 -7.33 2.08 -8.24
N GLN A 32 -8.64 2.10 -8.53
CA GLN A 32 -9.68 2.68 -7.67
C GLN A 32 -10.83 1.71 -7.33
N ASP A 33 -10.77 0.48 -7.83
CA ASP A 33 -11.83 -0.51 -7.67
C ASP A 33 -11.58 -1.32 -6.38
N PHE A 34 -11.87 -0.70 -5.24
CA PHE A 34 -11.80 -1.33 -3.92
C PHE A 34 -13.20 -1.39 -3.31
N ALA A 35 -13.53 -2.52 -2.68
CA ALA A 35 -14.73 -2.70 -1.91
C ALA A 35 -14.40 -3.05 -0.45
N GLU A 36 -15.35 -2.78 0.46
CA GLU A 36 -15.23 -3.24 1.83
C GLU A 36 -15.11 -4.77 1.89
N GLY A 37 -14.11 -5.27 2.62
CA GLY A 37 -13.81 -6.69 2.72
C GLY A 37 -12.67 -7.17 1.81
N ASP A 38 -12.17 -6.31 0.91
CA ASP A 38 -10.98 -6.64 0.12
C ASP A 38 -9.73 -6.78 1.00
N ILE A 39 -8.90 -7.79 0.68
CA ILE A 39 -7.63 -8.05 1.36
C ILE A 39 -6.49 -7.62 0.45
N LEU A 40 -5.70 -6.65 0.91
CA LEU A 40 -4.51 -6.16 0.24
C LEU A 40 -3.27 -6.87 0.80
N GLU A 41 -2.53 -7.54 -0.08
CA GLU A 41 -1.27 -8.21 0.27
C GLU A 41 -0.08 -7.46 -0.33
N CYS A 42 0.79 -6.93 0.53
CA CYS A 42 1.95 -6.14 0.13
C CYS A 42 3.23 -6.97 0.14
N TYR A 43 4.05 -6.83 -0.91
CA TYR A 43 5.33 -7.53 -1.02
C TYR A 43 6.45 -6.57 -1.44
N VAL A 44 7.65 -6.83 -0.93
CA VAL A 44 8.88 -6.16 -1.39
C VAL A 44 9.48 -6.97 -2.53
N VAL A 45 9.61 -6.35 -3.71
CA VAL A 45 10.30 -6.98 -4.84
C VAL A 45 11.80 -6.80 -4.65
N GLN A 46 12.51 -7.89 -4.38
CA GLN A 46 13.97 -7.90 -4.36
C GLN A 46 14.51 -8.45 -5.68
N GLN A 47 15.30 -7.65 -6.39
CA GLN A 47 16.08 -8.16 -7.52
C GLN A 47 17.34 -8.85 -6.97
N ARG A 48 17.48 -10.13 -7.26
CA ARG A 48 18.69 -10.88 -6.94
C ARG A 48 19.60 -10.82 -8.15
N ASN A 49 20.65 -10.01 -8.09
CA ASN A 49 21.70 -10.02 -9.11
C ASN A 49 22.57 -11.27 -8.87
N ARG A 50 22.68 -12.11 -9.91
CA ARG A 50 23.56 -13.29 -9.93
C ARG A 50 24.93 -12.89 -10.46
#